data_AF-A0A0Q7IA56-F1
#
_entry.id   AF-A0A0Q7IA56-F1
#
_cell.length_a   1.000
_cell.length_b   1.000
_cell.length_c   1.000
_cell.angle_alpha   90.00
_cell.angle_beta   90.00
_cell.angle_gamma   90.00
#
_symmetry.space_group_name_H-M   'P 1'
#
loop_
_entity.id
_entity.type
_entity.pdbx_description
1 polymer ?
#
loop_
_entity_poly.entity_id
_entity_poly.type
_entity_poly.pdbx_seq_one_letter_code
_entity_poly.pdbx_strand_id
1 'polypeptide(L)'
;MCRFLAYTGEPVFLDTLLIEPDSSLVSQSLAAREAKTQVNGDGCGVGWYGARPEPGVYRGTLPAWSDANLASLCHQVEAPMFLAHVRSATSGEVSMANCHPFAAGRHLFMHNGQIGGYDRIRRSVEAMIPDDLYARRRGNGDSEAIFLAALGHGLDADPVAALARTLAVCLRVMHANAIEPALRFTAILADGKRLFAIRWASDNQPPSLYWRRLDAGIAIASEPFGDTGDTWQPVPPGSVMTAARGEVAFNDFAVE
;
A
#
# COMPACT_ATOMS: atom_id res chain seq x y z
N MET A 1 -0.02 13.38 -1.43
CA MET A 1 -0.33 12.09 -0.73
C MET A 1 -0.60 11.08 -1.81
N CYS A 2 0.11 9.96 -1.81
CA CYS A 2 -0.02 8.92 -2.83
C CYS A 2 -1.45 8.40 -2.99
N ARG A 3 -1.75 7.77 -4.13
CA ARG A 3 -3.00 7.03 -4.36
C ARG A 3 -2.68 5.56 -4.63
N PHE A 4 -3.55 4.66 -4.21
CA PHE A 4 -3.41 3.24 -4.49
C PHE A 4 -4.74 2.53 -4.67
N LEU A 5 -4.67 1.38 -5.33
CA LEU A 5 -5.76 0.46 -5.59
C LEU A 5 -5.28 -0.97 -5.33
N ALA A 6 -6.15 -1.79 -4.75
CA ALA A 6 -5.95 -3.23 -4.66
C ALA A 6 -7.22 -3.97 -5.06
N TYR A 7 -7.05 -5.16 -5.61
CA TYR A 7 -8.14 -6.01 -6.05
C TYR A 7 -7.91 -7.46 -5.60
N THR A 8 -9.00 -8.16 -5.29
CA THR A 8 -9.02 -9.61 -5.07
C THR A 8 -10.37 -10.20 -5.52
N GLY A 9 -10.36 -11.27 -6.32
CA GLY A 9 -11.56 -11.88 -6.87
C GLY A 9 -11.27 -12.82 -8.04
N GLU A 10 -12.23 -12.90 -8.95
CA GLU A 10 -12.05 -13.54 -10.25
C GLU A 10 -10.93 -12.84 -11.04
N PRO A 11 -10.17 -13.55 -11.89
CA PRO A 11 -9.19 -12.88 -12.74
C PRO A 11 -9.83 -11.79 -13.60
N VAL A 12 -9.23 -10.60 -13.58
CA VAL A 12 -9.59 -9.48 -14.46
C VAL A 12 -8.32 -8.90 -15.05
N PHE A 13 -8.42 -8.29 -16.24
CA PHE A 13 -7.32 -7.49 -16.76
C PHE A 13 -7.07 -6.28 -15.86
N LEU A 14 -5.81 -5.93 -15.70
CA LEU A 14 -5.42 -4.83 -14.81
C LEU A 14 -5.98 -3.49 -15.29
N ASP A 15 -6.04 -3.26 -16.60
CA ASP A 15 -6.57 -2.03 -17.20
C ASP A 15 -8.05 -1.75 -16.86
N THR A 16 -8.87 -2.80 -16.71
CA THR A 16 -10.28 -2.73 -16.31
C THR A 16 -10.51 -1.97 -15.00
N LEU A 17 -9.53 -1.98 -14.09
CA LEU A 17 -9.60 -1.24 -12.82
C LEU A 17 -8.61 -0.08 -12.74
N LEU A 18 -7.47 -0.16 -13.43
CA LEU A 18 -6.38 0.82 -13.29
C LEU A 18 -6.45 1.96 -14.32
N ILE A 19 -7.06 1.73 -15.49
CA ILE A 19 -7.02 2.66 -16.62
C ILE A 19 -8.42 3.05 -17.07
N GLU A 20 -9.26 2.06 -17.43
CA GLU A 20 -10.55 2.27 -18.09
C GLU A 20 -11.59 3.06 -17.27
N PRO A 21 -11.72 2.88 -15.94
CA PRO A 21 -12.77 3.58 -15.18
C PRO A 21 -12.60 5.09 -15.20
N ASP A 22 -13.73 5.82 -15.15
CA ASP A 22 -13.71 7.25 -14.86
C ASP A 22 -13.03 7.49 -13.50
N SER A 23 -12.16 8.51 -13.43
CA SER A 23 -11.35 8.78 -12.23
C SER A 23 -10.54 7.55 -11.76
N SER A 24 -10.09 6.70 -12.70
CA SER A 24 -9.17 5.57 -12.46
C SER A 24 -7.89 6.00 -11.73
N LEU A 25 -7.11 5.02 -11.23
CA LEU A 25 -5.84 5.31 -10.56
C LEU A 25 -4.89 6.12 -11.45
N VAL A 26 -4.84 5.83 -12.77
CA VAL A 26 -4.07 6.62 -13.73
C VAL A 26 -4.64 8.03 -13.86
N SER A 27 -5.96 8.20 -13.91
CA SER A 27 -6.59 9.54 -13.92
C SER A 27 -6.30 10.32 -12.63
N GLN A 28 -6.37 9.67 -11.47
CA GLN A 28 -6.04 10.25 -10.16
C GLN A 28 -4.55 10.61 -10.05
N SER A 29 -3.68 9.97 -10.82
CA SER A 29 -2.27 10.39 -10.86
C SER A 29 -2.08 11.76 -11.51
N LEU A 30 -2.97 12.16 -12.43
CA LEU A 30 -3.01 13.51 -13.03
C LEU A 30 -3.83 14.52 -12.24
N ALA A 31 -4.94 14.11 -11.63
CA ALA A 31 -5.89 15.00 -10.96
C ALA A 31 -6.63 14.32 -9.79
N ALA A 32 -5.91 14.03 -8.70
CA ALA A 32 -6.52 13.47 -7.49
C ALA A 32 -7.41 14.50 -6.78
N ARG A 33 -8.60 14.09 -6.33
CA ARG A 33 -9.57 14.98 -5.64
C ARG A 33 -9.40 14.95 -4.13
N GLU A 34 -8.90 13.84 -3.57
CA GLU A 34 -8.70 13.68 -2.12
C GLU A 34 -7.23 13.75 -1.67
N ALA A 35 -6.29 13.92 -2.60
CA ALA A 35 -4.88 14.03 -2.25
C ALA A 35 -4.49 15.47 -1.86
N LYS A 36 -3.50 15.61 -0.96
CA LYS A 36 -2.88 16.91 -0.63
C LYS A 36 -2.20 17.61 -1.83
N THR A 37 -1.97 16.88 -2.92
CA THR A 37 -1.32 17.33 -4.15
C THR A 37 -2.17 16.88 -5.32
N GLN A 38 -2.45 17.79 -6.27
CA GLN A 38 -3.29 17.45 -7.45
C GLN A 38 -2.67 16.35 -8.33
N VAL A 39 -1.33 16.28 -8.37
CA VAL A 39 -0.58 15.35 -9.23
C VAL A 39 0.21 14.36 -8.37
N ASN A 40 0.18 13.08 -8.74
CA ASN A 40 1.02 11.99 -8.23
C ASN A 40 1.93 11.48 -9.36
N GLY A 41 2.97 12.26 -9.68
CA GLY A 41 3.85 12.03 -10.83
C GLY A 41 5.21 11.42 -10.49
N ASP A 42 5.47 11.08 -9.22
CA ASP A 42 6.81 10.75 -8.72
C ASP A 42 7.10 9.24 -8.76
N GLY A 43 6.42 8.53 -9.65
CA GLY A 43 6.55 7.11 -9.88
C GLY A 43 5.25 6.32 -9.75
N CYS A 44 5.27 5.11 -10.28
CA CYS A 44 4.16 4.19 -10.29
C CYS A 44 4.65 2.75 -10.10
N GLY A 45 3.75 1.87 -9.71
CA GLY A 45 4.05 0.44 -9.71
C GLY A 45 2.80 -0.40 -9.58
N VAL A 46 2.91 -1.63 -10.05
CA VAL A 46 1.90 -2.68 -9.94
C VAL A 46 2.55 -3.99 -9.58
N GLY A 47 1.96 -4.70 -8.63
CA GLY A 47 2.31 -6.07 -8.27
C GLY A 47 1.09 -6.95 -8.42
N TRP A 48 1.25 -8.14 -8.99
CA TRP A 48 0.14 -9.05 -9.28
C TRP A 48 0.51 -10.49 -8.99
N TYR A 49 -0.49 -11.29 -8.63
CA TYR A 49 -0.34 -12.74 -8.50
C TYR A 49 -0.84 -13.40 -9.78
N GLY A 50 0.02 -14.19 -10.42
CA GLY A 50 -0.28 -14.93 -11.64
C GLY A 50 -0.09 -16.43 -11.44
N ALA A 51 0.49 -17.10 -12.44
CA ALA A 51 0.74 -18.55 -12.40
C ALA A 51 1.84 -18.99 -11.41
N ARG A 52 2.62 -18.07 -10.85
CA ARG A 52 3.72 -18.37 -9.92
C ARG A 52 3.32 -18.07 -8.46
N PRO A 53 3.94 -18.76 -7.48
CA PRO A 53 3.72 -18.46 -6.06
C PRO A 53 4.16 -17.04 -5.68
N GLU A 54 5.25 -16.55 -6.28
CA GLU A 54 5.74 -15.19 -6.09
C GLU A 54 5.00 -14.20 -7.00
N PRO A 55 4.69 -12.99 -6.52
CA PRO A 55 4.05 -11.97 -7.34
C PRO A 55 5.00 -11.42 -8.40
N GLY A 56 4.46 -11.11 -9.57
CA GLY A 56 5.12 -10.22 -10.53
C GLY A 56 5.11 -8.78 -10.00
N VAL A 57 6.15 -8.00 -10.30
CA VAL A 57 6.26 -6.60 -9.87
C VAL A 57 6.85 -5.75 -11.00
N TYR A 58 6.14 -4.68 -11.34
CA TYR A 58 6.63 -3.60 -12.17
C TYR A 58 6.66 -2.31 -11.35
N ARG A 59 7.75 -1.55 -11.43
CA ARG A 59 7.90 -0.24 -10.80
C ARG A 59 8.65 0.69 -11.75
N GLY A 60 8.22 1.94 -11.82
CA GLY A 60 8.83 2.98 -12.63
C GLY A 60 8.84 4.31 -11.90
N THR A 61 9.80 5.17 -12.24
CA THR A 61 9.82 6.56 -11.77
C THR A 61 9.05 7.50 -12.69
N LEU A 62 8.60 7.00 -13.85
CA LEU A 62 7.72 7.75 -14.73
C LEU A 62 6.33 7.87 -14.10
N PRO A 63 5.63 8.99 -14.34
CA PRO A 63 4.22 9.09 -14.03
C PRO A 63 3.39 8.01 -14.73
N ALA A 64 2.34 7.53 -14.07
CA ALA A 64 1.54 6.42 -14.60
C ALA A 64 0.86 6.75 -15.94
N TRP A 65 0.48 8.01 -16.17
CA TRP A 65 -0.18 8.45 -17.41
C TRP A 65 0.75 8.51 -18.63
N SER A 66 2.06 8.53 -18.43
CA SER A 66 3.05 8.64 -19.51
C SER A 66 3.91 7.39 -19.67
N ASP A 67 3.70 6.36 -18.84
CA ASP A 67 4.42 5.10 -18.93
C ASP A 67 3.73 4.11 -19.89
N ALA A 68 4.21 4.10 -21.14
CA ALA A 68 3.68 3.20 -22.18
C ALA A 68 3.89 1.71 -21.86
N ASN A 69 4.93 1.36 -21.09
CA ASN A 69 5.18 -0.03 -20.69
C ASN A 69 4.17 -0.46 -19.63
N LEU A 70 3.85 0.43 -18.67
CA LEU A 70 2.79 0.18 -17.70
C LEU A 70 1.45 0.00 -18.41
N ALA A 71 1.10 0.87 -19.36
CA ALA A 71 -0.14 0.75 -20.12
C ALA A 71 -0.22 -0.59 -20.88
N SER A 72 0.85 -0.95 -21.60
CA SER A 72 0.91 -2.22 -22.33
C SER A 72 0.83 -3.43 -21.41
N LEU A 73 1.47 -3.38 -20.23
CA LEU A 73 1.43 -4.44 -19.23
C LEU A 73 0.01 -4.58 -18.64
N CYS A 74 -0.62 -3.47 -18.28
CA CYS A 74 -1.97 -3.48 -17.73
C CYS A 74 -2.99 -4.08 -18.72
N HIS A 75 -2.78 -3.83 -20.02
CA HIS A 75 -3.65 -4.35 -21.08
C HIS A 75 -3.48 -5.85 -21.37
N GLN A 76 -2.38 -6.46 -20.93
CA GLN A 76 -2.07 -7.86 -21.25
C GLN A 76 -2.11 -8.78 -20.03
N VAL A 77 -1.96 -8.24 -18.83
CA VAL A 77 -1.93 -9.02 -17.60
C VAL A 77 -3.32 -9.15 -17.02
N GLU A 78 -3.76 -10.40 -16.87
CA GLU A 78 -4.95 -10.79 -16.12
C GLU A 78 -4.53 -11.38 -14.77
N ALA A 79 -5.16 -10.96 -13.68
CA ALA A 79 -4.81 -11.44 -12.34
C ALA A 79 -6.01 -11.47 -11.38
N PRO A 80 -6.15 -12.52 -10.54
CA PRO A 80 -7.17 -12.58 -9.49
C PRO A 80 -6.84 -11.66 -8.30
N MET A 81 -5.60 -11.21 -8.17
CA MET A 81 -5.18 -10.32 -7.09
C MET A 81 -4.01 -9.44 -7.53
N PHE A 82 -4.13 -8.14 -7.28
CA PHE A 82 -3.08 -7.17 -7.59
C PHE A 82 -3.17 -5.91 -6.74
N LEU A 83 -2.04 -5.23 -6.59
CA LEU A 83 -1.86 -3.97 -5.89
C LEU A 83 -1.19 -2.98 -6.85
N ALA A 84 -1.75 -1.79 -6.99
CA ALA A 84 -1.21 -0.71 -7.80
C ALA A 84 -1.11 0.58 -7.00
N HIS A 85 -0.05 1.34 -7.22
CA HIS A 85 0.25 2.52 -6.44
C HIS A 85 0.89 3.60 -7.31
N VAL A 86 0.42 4.84 -7.15
CA VAL A 86 1.01 6.04 -7.78
C VAL A 86 1.55 6.96 -6.69
N ARG A 87 2.81 7.34 -6.85
CA ARG A 87 3.58 8.02 -5.82
C ARG A 87 3.49 9.54 -5.99
N SER A 88 3.30 10.23 -4.87
CA SER A 88 3.58 11.65 -4.71
C SER A 88 4.64 11.76 -3.63
N ALA A 89 5.87 12.03 -4.05
CA ALA A 89 7.02 12.16 -3.17
C ALA A 89 6.91 13.49 -2.42
N THR A 90 6.43 13.44 -1.19
CA THR A 90 6.41 14.61 -0.29
C THR A 90 7.77 14.88 0.35
N SER A 91 8.66 13.88 0.34
CA SER A 91 10.03 13.95 0.85
C SER A 91 10.88 12.82 0.25
N GLY A 92 12.20 13.01 0.24
CA GLY A 92 13.17 12.05 -0.30
C GLY A 92 13.28 12.06 -1.82
N GLU A 93 14.20 11.24 -2.34
CA GLU A 93 14.48 11.17 -3.78
C GLU A 93 13.40 10.40 -4.56
N VAL A 94 13.19 10.83 -5.81
CA VAL A 94 12.45 10.07 -6.82
C VAL A 94 13.34 8.92 -7.27
N SER A 95 13.07 7.73 -6.75
CA SER A 95 13.80 6.50 -7.05
C SER A 95 12.84 5.34 -7.16
N MET A 96 13.09 4.43 -8.10
CA MET A 96 12.33 3.20 -8.27
C MET A 96 12.34 2.35 -6.98
N ALA A 97 13.43 2.41 -6.21
CA ALA A 97 13.55 1.68 -4.95
C ALA A 97 12.57 2.19 -3.87
N ASN A 98 12.05 3.42 -4.00
CA ASN A 98 11.05 4.00 -3.10
C ASN A 98 9.62 3.92 -3.66
N CYS A 99 9.43 3.27 -4.81
CA CYS A 99 8.11 3.07 -5.40
C CYS A 99 7.48 1.78 -4.88
N HIS A 100 6.22 1.86 -4.49
CA HIS A 100 5.39 0.71 -4.15
C HIS A 100 4.87 -0.02 -5.40
N PRO A 101 4.40 -1.28 -5.28
CA PRO A 101 4.45 -2.12 -4.08
C PRO A 101 5.85 -2.69 -3.82
N PHE A 102 6.15 -2.95 -2.56
CA PHE A 102 7.29 -3.74 -2.13
C PHE A 102 6.95 -5.22 -2.14
N ALA A 103 7.94 -6.07 -2.42
CA ALA A 103 7.74 -7.51 -2.49
C ALA A 103 8.83 -8.28 -1.73
N ALA A 104 8.42 -9.32 -1.01
CA ALA A 104 9.31 -10.26 -0.34
C ALA A 104 8.65 -11.64 -0.23
N GLY A 105 9.23 -12.63 -0.91
CA GLY A 105 8.62 -13.96 -1.00
C GLY A 105 7.24 -13.87 -1.66
N ARG A 106 6.21 -14.38 -0.98
CA ARG A 106 4.82 -14.30 -1.44
C ARG A 106 4.12 -12.99 -1.15
N HIS A 107 4.75 -12.04 -0.45
CA HIS A 107 4.06 -10.86 0.06
C HIS A 107 4.24 -9.67 -0.85
N LEU A 108 3.14 -8.95 -1.09
CA LEU A 108 3.12 -7.58 -1.63
C LEU A 108 2.68 -6.61 -0.55
N PHE A 109 3.34 -5.45 -0.47
CA PHE A 109 3.03 -4.42 0.51
C PHE A 109 3.04 -3.02 -0.09
N MET A 110 2.01 -2.23 0.20
CA MET A 110 1.99 -0.79 -0.09
C MET A 110 1.45 0.03 1.07
N HIS A 111 1.97 1.24 1.20
CA HIS A 111 1.73 2.09 2.36
C HIS A 111 1.57 3.54 1.93
N ASN A 112 0.49 4.17 2.41
CA ASN A 112 0.20 5.57 2.30
C ASN A 112 0.13 6.17 3.70
N GLY A 113 1.07 7.06 3.99
CA GLY A 113 1.28 7.58 5.33
C GLY A 113 2.74 7.92 5.53
N GLN A 114 3.13 8.06 6.79
CA GLN A 114 4.50 8.37 7.16
C GLN A 114 4.77 8.01 8.62
N ILE A 115 6.02 7.69 8.93
CA ILE A 115 6.57 7.86 10.29
C ILE A 115 6.99 9.33 10.43
N GLY A 116 6.37 10.04 11.37
CA GLY A 116 6.76 11.41 11.66
C GLY A 116 8.25 11.52 11.99
N GLY A 117 8.93 12.57 11.50
CA GLY A 117 10.34 12.81 11.80
C GLY A 117 11.29 11.66 11.43
N TYR A 118 10.93 10.81 10.46
CA TYR A 118 11.64 9.57 10.13
C TYR A 118 13.15 9.75 9.96
N ASP A 119 13.63 10.81 9.32
CA ASP A 119 15.07 11.06 9.13
C ASP A 119 15.86 11.12 10.45
N ARG A 120 15.23 11.55 11.54
CA ARG A 120 15.86 11.63 12.88
C ARG A 120 15.95 10.27 13.56
N ILE A 121 15.06 9.34 13.22
CA ILE A 121 14.92 8.04 13.87
C ILE A 121 15.14 6.85 12.94
N ARG A 122 15.52 7.10 11.68
CA ARG A 122 15.68 6.09 10.62
C ARG A 122 16.53 4.92 11.08
N ARG A 123 17.69 5.21 11.68
CA ARG A 123 18.62 4.18 12.17
C ARG A 123 17.97 3.26 13.21
N SER A 124 17.19 3.82 14.13
CA SER A 124 16.52 3.05 15.18
C SER A 124 15.38 2.20 14.63
N VAL A 125 14.66 2.71 13.62
CA VAL A 125 13.61 1.95 12.93
C VAL A 125 14.22 0.81 12.11
N GLU A 126 15.28 1.10 11.34
CA GLU A 126 15.97 0.11 10.51
C GLU A 126 16.68 -0.97 11.34
N ALA A 127 17.07 -0.68 12.58
CA ALA A 127 17.64 -1.67 13.50
C ALA A 127 16.67 -2.80 13.89
N MET A 128 15.37 -2.67 13.60
CA MET A 128 14.40 -3.76 13.75
C MET A 128 14.48 -4.81 12.65
N ILE A 129 15.12 -4.48 11.51
CA ILE A 129 15.17 -5.36 10.34
C ILE A 129 16.25 -6.42 10.59
N PRO A 130 15.90 -7.73 10.56
CA PRO A 130 16.89 -8.80 10.65
C PRO A 130 17.96 -8.73 9.55
N ASP A 131 19.18 -9.15 9.84
CA ASP A 131 20.33 -9.03 8.92
C ASP A 131 20.08 -9.65 7.54
N ASP A 132 19.41 -10.80 7.47
CA ASP A 132 19.09 -11.52 6.24
C ASP A 132 18.06 -10.76 5.36
N LEU A 133 17.19 -9.96 6.00
CA LEU A 133 16.24 -9.08 5.35
C LEU A 133 16.84 -7.71 5.05
N TYR A 134 17.79 -7.22 5.86
CA TYR A 134 18.46 -5.94 5.65
C TYR A 134 19.24 -5.92 4.34
N ALA A 135 19.84 -7.05 3.94
CA ALA A 135 20.48 -7.20 2.63
C ALA A 135 19.54 -6.96 1.44
N ARG A 136 18.21 -7.04 1.64
CA ARG A 136 17.18 -6.80 0.62
C ARG A 136 16.69 -5.36 0.58
N ARG A 137 16.99 -4.55 1.59
CA ARG A 137 16.64 -3.12 1.66
C ARG A 137 17.26 -2.38 0.48
N ARG A 138 16.44 -1.70 -0.33
CA ARG A 138 16.93 -0.91 -1.49
C ARG A 138 16.61 0.57 -1.38
N GLY A 139 15.41 0.89 -0.91
CA GLY A 139 14.95 2.25 -0.71
C GLY A 139 15.45 2.84 0.61
N ASN A 140 15.13 4.10 0.82
CA ASN A 140 15.43 4.84 2.05
C ASN A 140 14.18 5.36 2.76
N GLY A 141 12.97 5.12 2.22
CA GLY A 141 11.70 5.51 2.83
C GLY A 141 11.26 4.60 3.98
N ASP A 142 10.42 5.12 4.88
CA ASP A 142 9.86 4.38 6.02
C ASP A 142 9.09 3.11 5.62
N SER A 143 8.43 3.14 4.48
CA SER A 143 7.47 2.13 4.06
C SER A 143 8.09 0.75 3.87
N GLU A 144 9.25 0.65 3.22
CA GLU A 144 9.95 -0.64 3.10
C GLU A 144 10.67 -1.01 4.40
N ALA A 145 11.07 -0.06 5.24
CA ALA A 145 11.59 -0.37 6.57
C ALA A 145 10.51 -1.01 7.46
N ILE A 146 9.28 -0.48 7.47
CA ILE A 146 8.13 -1.08 8.16
C ILE A 146 7.87 -2.49 7.62
N PHE A 147 7.86 -2.67 6.29
CA PHE A 147 7.59 -3.98 5.69
C PHE A 147 8.63 -5.04 6.08
N LEU A 148 9.92 -4.71 5.97
CA LEU A 148 11.00 -5.64 6.31
C LEU A 148 11.07 -5.93 7.81
N ALA A 149 10.83 -4.94 8.66
CA ALA A 149 10.73 -5.14 10.11
C ALA A 149 9.52 -6.03 10.47
N ALA A 150 8.37 -5.85 9.81
CA ALA A 150 7.20 -6.68 10.02
C ALA A 150 7.45 -8.15 9.60
N LEU A 151 8.17 -8.39 8.51
CA LEU A 151 8.63 -9.75 8.16
C LEU A 151 9.46 -10.36 9.30
N GLY A 152 10.40 -9.61 9.88
CA GLY A 152 11.16 -10.03 11.06
C GLY A 152 10.29 -10.28 12.30
N HIS A 153 9.20 -9.53 12.46
CA HIS A 153 8.21 -9.72 13.52
C HIS A 153 7.19 -10.84 13.24
N GLY A 154 7.38 -11.68 12.22
CA GLY A 154 6.55 -12.85 11.98
C GLY A 154 5.32 -12.60 11.10
N LEU A 155 5.42 -11.67 10.14
CA LEU A 155 4.35 -11.38 9.18
C LEU A 155 3.85 -12.63 8.44
N ASP A 156 4.70 -13.63 8.23
CA ASP A 156 4.31 -14.90 7.61
C ASP A 156 3.26 -15.69 8.41
N ALA A 157 3.30 -15.59 9.74
CA ALA A 157 2.44 -16.34 10.65
C ALA A 157 1.20 -15.52 11.04
N ASP A 158 1.40 -14.26 11.45
CA ASP A 158 0.33 -13.35 11.84
C ASP A 158 0.62 -11.95 11.27
N PRO A 159 0.12 -11.66 10.06
CA PRO A 159 0.38 -10.40 9.38
C PRO A 159 -0.09 -9.17 10.15
N VAL A 160 -1.25 -9.27 10.79
CA VAL A 160 -1.87 -8.15 11.51
C VAL A 160 -1.07 -7.85 12.77
N ALA A 161 -0.78 -8.87 13.58
CA ALA A 161 -0.02 -8.67 14.80
C ALA A 161 1.43 -8.27 14.54
N ALA A 162 2.06 -8.76 13.47
CA ALA A 162 3.42 -8.36 13.08
C ALA A 162 3.50 -6.89 12.68
N LEU A 163 2.51 -6.39 11.92
CA LEU A 163 2.40 -4.97 11.61
C LEU A 163 2.16 -4.14 12.87
N ALA A 164 1.22 -4.54 13.73
CA ALA A 164 0.93 -3.85 15.00
C ALA A 164 2.19 -3.75 15.90
N ARG A 165 2.92 -4.85 16.10
CA ARG A 165 4.19 -4.86 16.84
C ARG A 165 5.24 -3.92 16.24
N THR A 166 5.33 -3.89 14.92
CA THR A 166 6.28 -3.01 14.22
C THR A 166 5.94 -1.53 14.47
N LEU A 167 4.66 -1.16 14.34
CA LEU A 167 4.21 0.20 14.58
C LEU A 167 4.37 0.60 16.06
N ALA A 168 4.13 -0.32 16.99
CA ALA A 168 4.35 -0.09 18.42
C ALA A 168 5.81 0.25 18.73
N VAL A 169 6.76 -0.47 18.14
CA VAL A 169 8.18 -0.15 18.28
C VAL A 169 8.49 1.23 17.68
N CYS A 170 7.95 1.55 16.49
CA CYS A 170 8.10 2.88 15.89
C CYS A 170 7.59 3.99 16.82
N LEU A 171 6.41 3.82 17.45
CA LEU A 171 5.87 4.79 18.41
C LEU A 171 6.76 4.95 19.64
N ARG A 172 7.30 3.86 20.19
CA ARG A 172 8.25 3.93 21.31
C ARG A 172 9.52 4.71 20.93
N VAL A 173 10.05 4.46 19.74
CA VAL A 173 11.22 5.18 19.21
C VAL A 173 10.90 6.65 19.00
N MET A 174 9.74 6.98 18.45
CA MET A 174 9.26 8.36 18.27
C MET A 174 9.16 9.08 19.62
N HIS A 175 8.52 8.45 20.61
CA HIS A 175 8.38 9.01 21.95
C HIS A 175 9.74 9.24 22.63
N ALA A 176 10.64 8.26 22.57
CA ALA A 176 11.99 8.37 23.15
C ALA A 176 12.84 9.49 22.53
N ASN A 177 12.52 9.91 21.30
CA ASN A 177 13.25 10.96 20.57
C ASN A 177 12.47 12.28 20.46
N ALA A 178 11.39 12.44 21.23
CA ALA A 178 10.51 13.62 21.21
C ALA A 178 10.07 13.99 19.78
N ILE A 179 9.60 13.00 19.03
CA ILE A 179 9.03 13.20 17.71
C ILE A 179 7.54 13.51 17.85
N GLU A 180 7.17 14.76 17.57
CA GLU A 180 5.77 15.21 17.62
C GLU A 180 4.94 14.86 16.38
N PRO A 181 5.46 14.91 15.13
CA PRO A 181 4.66 14.59 13.96
C PRO A 181 4.10 13.16 14.02
N ALA A 182 2.85 12.97 13.63
CA ALA A 182 2.13 11.71 13.79
C ALA A 182 2.68 10.57 12.90
N LEU A 183 2.51 9.33 13.39
CA LEU A 183 2.61 8.12 12.58
C LEU A 183 1.26 7.88 11.92
N ARG A 184 1.24 7.86 10.59
CA ARG A 184 0.03 7.54 9.80
C ARG A 184 0.30 6.30 8.98
N PHE A 185 -0.63 5.35 9.03
CA PHE A 185 -0.47 4.02 8.46
C PHE A 185 -1.76 3.54 7.80
N THR A 186 -1.95 3.93 6.54
CA THR A 186 -2.95 3.33 5.66
C THR A 186 -2.23 2.41 4.68
N ALA A 187 -2.44 1.10 4.78
CA ALA A 187 -1.62 0.12 4.06
C ALA A 187 -2.43 -1.05 3.51
N ILE A 188 -1.92 -1.66 2.45
CA ILE A 188 -2.38 -2.94 1.93
C ILE A 188 -1.23 -3.94 1.98
N LEU A 189 -1.50 -5.09 2.57
CA LEU A 189 -0.63 -6.27 2.53
C LEU A 189 -1.40 -7.40 1.86
N ALA A 190 -0.75 -8.12 0.95
CA ALA A 190 -1.32 -9.30 0.33
C ALA A 190 -0.31 -10.44 0.33
N ASP A 191 -0.80 -11.69 0.44
CA ASP A 191 0.02 -12.91 0.42
C ASP A 191 -0.32 -13.86 -0.75
N GLY A 192 -1.10 -13.38 -1.72
CA GLY A 192 -1.62 -14.13 -2.86
C GLY A 192 -2.91 -14.91 -2.58
N LYS A 193 -3.35 -14.97 -1.32
CA LYS A 193 -4.60 -15.63 -0.91
C LYS A 193 -5.52 -14.71 -0.12
N ARG A 194 -4.92 -13.83 0.67
CA ARG A 194 -5.57 -12.87 1.56
C ARG A 194 -5.01 -11.49 1.30
N LEU A 195 -5.89 -10.51 1.45
CA LEU A 195 -5.57 -9.09 1.39
C LEU A 195 -5.98 -8.46 2.72
N PHE A 196 -5.06 -7.76 3.36
CA PHE A 196 -5.26 -7.01 4.60
C PHE A 196 -5.18 -5.52 4.29
N ALA A 197 -6.25 -4.78 4.60
CA ALA A 197 -6.35 -3.35 4.41
C ALA A 197 -6.44 -2.67 5.77
N ILE A 198 -5.37 -1.97 6.15
CA ILE A 198 -5.23 -1.33 7.47
C ILE A 198 -5.43 0.17 7.28
N ARG A 199 -6.22 0.78 8.17
CA ARG A 199 -6.40 2.24 8.23
C ARG A 199 -6.19 2.73 9.66
N TRP A 200 -4.99 3.21 9.98
CA TRP A 200 -4.62 3.58 11.34
C TRP A 200 -3.72 4.83 11.40
N ALA A 201 -3.82 5.61 12.49
CA ALA A 201 -2.89 6.72 12.75
C ALA A 201 -2.83 7.04 14.25
N SER A 202 -1.67 7.53 14.71
CA SER A 202 -1.44 7.90 16.11
C SER A 202 -2.20 9.17 16.54
N ASP A 203 -2.64 9.99 15.58
CA ASP A 203 -3.39 11.24 15.79
C ASP A 203 -4.88 11.12 15.43
N ASN A 204 -5.36 9.89 15.21
CA ASN A 204 -6.71 9.59 14.73
C ASN A 204 -7.07 10.27 13.39
N GLN A 205 -6.08 10.63 12.57
CA GLN A 205 -6.26 11.19 11.22
C GLN A 205 -5.58 10.34 10.14
N PRO A 206 -5.96 9.06 9.99
CA PRO A 206 -5.39 8.20 8.96
C PRO A 206 -5.81 8.66 7.55
N PRO A 207 -4.93 8.51 6.54
CA PRO A 207 -5.30 8.68 5.13
C PRO A 207 -6.55 7.88 4.77
N SER A 208 -7.35 8.40 3.83
CA SER A 208 -8.58 7.76 3.38
C SER A 208 -8.33 6.39 2.79
N LEU A 209 -9.30 5.50 3.00
CA LEU A 209 -9.33 4.15 2.45
C LEU A 209 -10.79 3.71 2.34
N TYR A 210 -11.14 3.23 1.16
CA TYR A 210 -12.49 2.78 0.83
C TYR A 210 -12.43 1.39 0.23
N TRP A 211 -13.52 0.67 0.33
CA TRP A 211 -13.71 -0.62 -0.32
C TRP A 211 -15.06 -0.68 -0.99
N ARG A 212 -15.16 -1.53 -2.02
CA ARG A 212 -16.40 -1.79 -2.75
C ARG A 212 -16.45 -3.25 -3.20
N ARG A 213 -17.65 -3.83 -3.17
CA ARG A 213 -17.96 -5.09 -3.84
C ARG A 213 -18.22 -4.83 -5.33
N LEU A 214 -17.48 -5.51 -6.18
CA LEU A 214 -17.71 -5.60 -7.62
C LEU A 214 -18.36 -6.96 -7.93
N ASP A 215 -18.93 -7.10 -9.12
CA ASP A 215 -19.45 -8.40 -9.59
C ASP A 215 -18.33 -9.46 -9.63
N ALA A 216 -17.14 -9.06 -10.07
CA ALA A 216 -15.98 -9.94 -10.16
C ALA A 216 -15.22 -10.12 -8.83
N GLY A 217 -15.43 -9.31 -7.80
CA GLY A 217 -14.59 -9.36 -6.60
C GLY A 217 -14.68 -8.17 -5.66
N ILE A 218 -13.57 -7.86 -4.99
CA ILE A 218 -13.48 -6.77 -4.02
C ILE A 218 -12.40 -5.80 -4.48
N ALA A 219 -12.75 -4.53 -4.59
CA ALA A 219 -11.81 -3.45 -4.86
C ALA A 219 -11.61 -2.60 -3.59
N ILE A 220 -10.38 -2.15 -3.38
CA ILE A 220 -9.98 -1.29 -2.28
C ILE A 220 -9.18 -0.16 -2.87
N ALA A 221 -9.50 1.07 -2.51
CA ALA A 221 -8.84 2.23 -3.07
C ALA A 221 -8.68 3.32 -2.02
N SER A 222 -7.62 4.11 -2.16
CA SER A 222 -7.44 5.28 -1.32
C SER A 222 -8.43 6.41 -1.65
N GLU A 223 -9.02 6.39 -2.85
CA GLU A 223 -10.06 7.32 -3.31
C GLU A 223 -11.03 6.54 -4.21
N PRO A 224 -12.35 6.73 -4.08
CA PRO A 224 -13.35 6.10 -4.94
C PRO A 224 -13.10 6.37 -6.43
N PHE A 225 -13.42 5.41 -7.29
CA PHE A 225 -13.32 5.54 -8.75
C PHE A 225 -14.52 4.87 -9.44
N GLY A 226 -14.65 5.12 -10.75
CA GLY A 226 -15.76 4.67 -11.58
C GLY A 226 -17.05 5.41 -11.25
N ASP A 227 -18.19 4.76 -11.45
CA ASP A 227 -19.47 5.28 -10.97
C ASP A 227 -19.44 5.37 -9.43
N THR A 228 -19.39 6.61 -8.94
CA THR A 228 -19.24 6.96 -7.52
C THR A 228 -20.58 7.16 -6.82
N GLY A 229 -21.67 6.50 -7.24
CA GLY A 229 -22.85 6.35 -6.38
C GLY A 229 -22.47 5.79 -4.98
N ASP A 230 -23.45 5.53 -4.10
CA ASP A 230 -23.23 5.09 -2.70
C ASP A 230 -22.62 3.67 -2.52
N THR A 231 -21.85 3.19 -3.49
CA THR A 231 -21.30 1.83 -3.55
C THR A 231 -19.95 1.68 -2.84
N TRP A 232 -19.20 2.78 -2.69
CA TRP A 232 -17.93 2.78 -1.96
C TRP A 232 -18.15 3.05 -0.47
N GLN A 233 -17.61 2.16 0.37
CA GLN A 233 -17.73 2.26 1.82
C GLN A 233 -16.36 2.59 2.44
N PRO A 234 -16.29 3.52 3.41
CA PRO A 234 -15.04 3.80 4.09
C PRO A 234 -14.62 2.60 4.95
N VAL A 235 -13.33 2.26 4.93
CA VAL A 235 -12.73 1.40 5.95
C VAL A 235 -12.67 2.20 7.25
N PRO A 236 -13.21 1.71 8.38
CA PRO A 236 -13.20 2.45 9.64
C PRO A 236 -11.76 2.79 10.11
N PRO A 237 -11.50 3.99 10.65
CA PRO A 237 -10.24 4.29 11.33
C PRO A 237 -9.99 3.31 12.48
N GLY A 238 -8.72 2.93 12.69
CA GLY A 238 -8.34 1.99 13.76
C GLY A 238 -8.73 0.55 13.47
N SER A 239 -9.00 0.19 12.21
CA SER A 239 -9.43 -1.15 11.84
C SER A 239 -8.53 -1.80 10.79
N VAL A 240 -8.64 -3.12 10.69
CA VAL A 240 -8.15 -3.94 9.58
C VAL A 240 -9.31 -4.65 8.92
N MET A 241 -9.41 -4.47 7.60
CA MET A 241 -10.27 -5.25 6.74
C MET A 241 -9.48 -6.43 6.16
N THR A 242 -10.00 -7.65 6.27
CA THR A 242 -9.44 -8.83 5.61
C THR A 242 -10.37 -9.27 4.51
N ALA A 243 -9.84 -9.37 3.28
CA ALA A 243 -10.54 -9.92 2.13
C ALA A 243 -9.90 -11.24 1.70
N ALA A 244 -10.70 -12.31 1.65
CA ALA A 244 -10.26 -13.64 1.25
C ALA A 244 -11.44 -14.44 0.70
N ARG A 245 -11.25 -15.13 -0.44
CA ARG A 245 -12.28 -16.01 -1.04
C ARG A 245 -13.64 -15.32 -1.24
N GLY A 246 -13.64 -14.04 -1.62
CA GLY A 246 -14.86 -13.26 -1.81
C GLY A 246 -15.55 -12.81 -0.52
N GLU A 247 -15.01 -13.12 0.67
CA GLU A 247 -15.53 -12.64 1.94
C GLU A 247 -14.73 -11.44 2.45
N VAL A 248 -15.39 -10.60 3.25
CA VAL A 248 -14.81 -9.43 3.90
C VAL A 248 -15.11 -9.51 5.40
N ALA A 249 -14.09 -9.36 6.22
CA ALA A 249 -14.20 -9.26 7.68
C ALA A 249 -13.48 -8.01 8.19
N PHE A 250 -14.04 -7.39 9.22
CA PHE A 250 -13.43 -6.24 9.91
C PHE A 250 -13.07 -6.62 11.34
N ASN A 251 -11.90 -6.20 11.77
CA ASN A 251 -11.43 -6.34 13.15
C ASN A 251 -10.76 -5.03 13.59
N ASP A 252 -10.68 -4.81 14.89
CA ASP A 252 -9.91 -3.71 15.44
C ASP A 252 -8.41 -3.91 15.14
N PHE A 253 -7.74 -2.83 14.80
CA PHE A 253 -6.30 -2.78 14.61
C PHE A 253 -5.69 -1.94 15.74
N ALA A 254 -5.37 -2.62 16.84
CA ALA A 254 -4.73 -2.02 18.00
C ALA A 254 -3.21 -2.02 17.83
N VAL A 255 -2.59 -0.88 18.13
CA VAL A 255 -1.13 -0.74 18.24
C VAL A 255 -0.85 -0.45 19.70
N GLU A 256 -0.34 -1.46 20.42
CA GLU A 256 -0.02 -1.42 21.86
C GLU A 256 1.45 -1.15 22.15
#